data_AF-A0A1I7TX25-F1
#
_entry.id   AF-A0A1I7TX25-F1
#
_cell.length_a   1.000
_cell.length_b   1.000
_cell.length_c   1.000
_cell.angle_alpha   90.00
_cell.angle_beta   90.00
_cell.angle_gamma   90.00
#
_symmetry.space_group_name_H-M   'P 1'
#
loop_
_entity.id
_entity.type
_entity.pdbx_description
1 polymer ?
#
loop_
_entity_poly.entity_id
_entity_poly.type
_entity_poly.pdbx_seq_one_letter_code
_entity_poly.pdbx_strand_id
1 'polypeptide(L)'
;MPEVLRDLAIVFHTLSSLQLKNVPAYERAEDPTFVLQNNIPLDTKNYLTSQLAKPLARIFEPNLGDRAEKILVEGEHTRVRTVVQSEVGGLAAFTKKSATCLGCKSVLPKMESENAVCKHCEPKLHEIFAPRKSSQRTAEANTVMERFGNPCFLPPTK
;
A
#
# COMPACT_ATOMS: atom_id res chain seq x y z
N MET A 1 -15.06 -37.49 27.68
CA MET A 1 -14.04 -36.56 28.24
C MET A 1 -12.69 -37.12 27.84
N PRO A 2 -11.88 -36.47 26.98
CA PRO A 2 -11.53 -35.04 27.03
C PRO A 2 -11.65 -34.28 25.69
N GLU A 3 -12.28 -33.10 25.71
CA GLU A 3 -12.29 -32.08 24.64
C GLU A 3 -11.65 -30.79 25.19
N VAL A 4 -10.34 -30.81 25.49
CA VAL A 4 -9.67 -29.60 26.01
C VAL A 4 -8.22 -29.54 25.55
N LEU A 5 -7.97 -29.68 24.25
CA LEU A 5 -6.72 -29.26 23.60
C LEU A 5 -6.88 -29.38 22.06
N ARG A 6 -7.66 -28.48 21.45
CA ARG A 6 -7.39 -28.12 20.06
C ARG A 6 -6.62 -26.83 20.14
N ASP A 7 -5.36 -26.95 19.77
CA ASP A 7 -4.43 -25.85 19.59
C ASP A 7 -5.16 -24.66 18.97
N LEU A 8 -5.15 -23.54 19.69
CA LEU A 8 -5.51 -22.25 19.12
C LEU A 8 -4.40 -21.88 18.13
N ALA A 9 -4.34 -22.59 17.00
CA ALA A 9 -3.56 -22.16 15.86
C ALA A 9 -4.16 -20.82 15.46
N ILE A 10 -3.49 -19.73 15.82
CA ILE A 10 -3.81 -18.41 15.31
C ILE A 10 -3.51 -18.48 13.82
N VAL A 11 -4.54 -18.79 13.02
CA VAL A 11 -4.46 -18.75 11.57
C VAL A 11 -4.39 -17.27 11.19
N PHE A 12 -3.18 -16.78 10.95
CA PHE A 12 -2.98 -15.44 10.41
C PHE A 12 -3.47 -15.44 8.97
N HIS A 13 -4.57 -14.76 8.69
CA HIS A 13 -5.09 -14.58 7.35
C HIS A 13 -5.10 -13.10 6.98
N THR A 14 -4.78 -12.80 5.72
CA THR A 14 -4.83 -11.45 5.16
C THR A 14 -5.98 -11.33 4.18
N LEU A 15 -6.61 -10.15 4.11
CA LEU A 15 -7.72 -9.93 3.19
C LEU A 15 -7.24 -9.24 1.93
N SER A 16 -7.34 -9.95 0.81
CA SER A 16 -6.92 -9.45 -0.51
C SER A 16 -8.03 -8.68 -1.23
N SER A 17 -7.64 -7.81 -2.16
CA SER A 17 -8.57 -6.99 -2.96
C SER A 17 -8.79 -7.50 -4.39
N LEU A 18 -8.40 -8.74 -4.70
CA LEU A 18 -8.45 -9.32 -6.06
C LEU A 18 -9.86 -9.73 -6.48
N GLN A 19 -10.73 -10.02 -5.52
CA GLN A 19 -12.06 -10.57 -5.73
C GLN A 19 -13.11 -9.47 -5.98
N LEU A 20 -14.22 -9.87 -6.61
CA LEU A 20 -15.36 -8.99 -6.90
C LEU A 20 -15.87 -8.30 -5.63
N LYS A 21 -16.33 -7.05 -5.80
CA LYS A 21 -16.98 -6.30 -4.73
C LYS A 21 -18.21 -7.08 -4.26
N ASN A 22 -18.33 -7.32 -2.95
CA ASN A 22 -19.39 -8.11 -2.27
C ASN A 22 -19.16 -9.64 -2.17
N VAL A 23 -17.92 -10.11 -2.28
CA VAL A 23 -17.57 -11.47 -1.86
C VAL A 23 -17.42 -11.52 -0.32
N PRO A 24 -17.96 -12.55 0.35
CA PRO A 24 -17.87 -12.65 1.81
C PRO A 24 -16.40 -12.73 2.27
N ALA A 25 -16.13 -12.24 3.48
CA ALA A 25 -14.76 -12.07 3.96
C ALA A 25 -13.96 -13.39 4.06
N TYR A 26 -14.64 -14.53 4.25
CA TYR A 26 -13.99 -15.83 4.36
C TYR A 26 -13.38 -16.32 3.04
N GLU A 27 -13.92 -15.91 1.89
CA GLU A 27 -13.39 -16.28 0.55
C GLU A 27 -12.27 -15.34 0.09
N ARG A 28 -12.05 -14.24 0.81
CA ARG A 28 -11.01 -13.25 0.54
C ARG A 28 -9.79 -13.41 1.44
N ALA A 29 -9.86 -14.36 2.38
CA ALA A 29 -8.82 -14.66 3.34
C ALA A 29 -7.73 -15.51 2.69
N GLU A 30 -6.52 -14.94 2.58
CA GLU A 30 -5.34 -15.56 1.98
C GLU A 30 -4.21 -15.68 3.00
N ASP A 31 -3.32 -16.65 2.79
CA ASP A 31 -2.12 -16.83 3.62
C ASP A 31 -1.13 -15.66 3.43
N PRO A 32 -0.55 -15.10 4.50
CA PRO A 32 0.40 -13.99 4.43
C PRO A 32 1.63 -14.29 3.57
N THR A 33 2.12 -15.53 3.56
CA THR A 33 3.28 -15.97 2.77
C THR A 33 2.95 -15.95 1.28
N PHE A 34 1.75 -16.43 0.94
CA PHE A 34 1.27 -16.43 -0.43
C PHE A 34 1.07 -15.01 -0.98
N VAL A 35 0.51 -14.10 -0.16
CA VAL A 35 0.34 -12.69 -0.50
C VAL A 35 1.68 -11.99 -0.76
N LEU A 36 2.69 -12.29 0.04
CA LEU A 36 4.03 -11.74 -0.13
C LEU A 36 4.70 -12.24 -1.42
N GLN A 37 4.62 -13.54 -1.70
CA GLN A 37 5.25 -14.15 -2.88
C GLN A 37 4.62 -13.68 -4.20
N ASN A 38 3.33 -13.36 -4.19
CA ASN A 38 2.56 -13.04 -5.40
C ASN A 38 2.22 -11.54 -5.52
N ASN A 39 2.74 -10.69 -4.64
CA ASN A 39 2.47 -9.25 -4.63
C ASN A 39 0.96 -8.93 -4.70
N ILE A 40 0.16 -9.65 -3.92
CA ILE A 40 -1.29 -9.51 -3.94
C ILE A 40 -1.70 -8.21 -3.20
N PRO A 41 -2.52 -7.35 -3.81
CA PRO A 41 -2.95 -6.11 -3.19
C PRO A 41 -3.90 -6.38 -2.02
N LEU A 42 -3.70 -5.62 -0.95
CA LEU A 42 -4.50 -5.70 0.27
C LEU A 42 -5.78 -4.86 0.17
N ASP A 43 -6.87 -5.34 0.76
CA ASP A 43 -8.12 -4.59 0.85
C ASP A 43 -8.06 -3.50 1.94
N THR A 44 -7.32 -2.43 1.65
CA THR A 44 -7.13 -1.28 2.56
C THR A 44 -8.43 -0.66 3.05
N LYS A 45 -9.52 -0.72 2.27
CA LYS A 45 -10.83 -0.20 2.69
C LYS A 45 -11.40 -1.01 3.83
N ASN A 46 -11.41 -2.33 3.71
CA ASN A 46 -11.94 -3.18 4.77
C ASN A 46 -11.09 -3.11 6.05
N TYR A 47 -9.76 -3.01 5.94
CA TYR A 47 -8.91 -2.75 7.12
C TYR A 47 -9.28 -1.43 7.80
N LEU A 48 -9.49 -0.36 7.02
CA LEU A 48 -9.86 0.94 7.55
C LEU A 48 -11.24 0.93 8.23
N THR A 49 -12.27 0.36 7.59
CA THR A 49 -13.66 0.39 8.11
C THR A 49 -13.92 -0.64 9.20
N SER A 50 -13.39 -1.86 9.05
CA SER A 50 -13.78 -2.98 9.91
C SER A 50 -12.87 -3.15 11.12
N GLN A 51 -11.59 -2.77 11.02
CA GLN A 51 -10.60 -2.93 12.11
C GLN A 51 -10.28 -1.61 12.79
N LEU A 52 -10.05 -0.53 12.03
CA LEU A 52 -9.54 0.72 12.60
C LEU A 52 -10.65 1.71 12.97
N ALA A 53 -11.73 1.80 12.21
CA ALA A 53 -12.76 2.83 12.38
C ALA A 53 -13.41 2.81 13.79
N LYS A 54 -13.83 1.63 14.25
CA LYS A 54 -14.50 1.45 15.55
C LYS A 54 -13.61 1.78 16.76
N PRO A 55 -12.38 1.25 16.89
CA PRO A 55 -11.52 1.61 18.02
C PRO A 55 -11.11 3.08 17.97
N LEU A 56 -10.85 3.66 16.79
CA LEU A 56 -10.52 5.07 16.66
C LEU A 56 -11.70 5.97 17.05
N ALA A 57 -12.92 5.63 16.62
CA ALA A 57 -14.12 6.36 17.00
C ALA A 57 -14.27 6.43 18.52
N ARG A 58 -14.11 5.32 19.24
CA ARG A 58 -14.19 5.29 20.72
C ARG A 58 -13.17 6.20 21.42
N ILE A 59 -11.96 6.31 20.87
CA ILE A 59 -10.90 7.16 21.45
C ILE A 59 -11.22 8.65 21.22
N PHE A 60 -11.78 8.97 20.05
CA PHE A 60 -12.03 10.35 19.62
C PHE A 60 -13.46 10.85 19.89
N GLU A 61 -14.35 9.99 20.34
CA GLU A 61 -15.73 10.28 20.75
C GLU A 61 -15.85 11.48 21.71
N PRO A 62 -15.05 11.61 22.79
CA PRO A 62 -15.19 12.75 23.71
C PRO A 62 -14.80 14.10 23.10
N ASN A 63 -14.05 14.12 21.99
CA ASN A 63 -13.62 15.37 21.34
C ASN A 63 -14.44 15.71 20.08
N LEU A 64 -14.80 14.70 19.29
CA LEU A 64 -15.45 14.88 17.97
C LEU A 64 -16.93 14.43 17.96
N GLY A 65 -17.40 13.78 19.03
CA GLY A 65 -18.76 13.22 19.13
C GLY A 65 -19.04 12.12 18.09
N ASP A 66 -20.32 11.91 17.80
CA ASP A 66 -20.82 10.80 16.95
C ASP A 66 -20.33 10.83 15.49
N ARG A 67 -19.72 11.94 15.05
CA ARG A 67 -19.21 12.11 13.67
C ARG A 67 -17.74 11.70 13.53
N ALA A 68 -17.07 11.29 14.61
CA ALA A 68 -15.66 10.93 14.62
C ALA A 68 -15.32 9.88 13.55
N GLU A 69 -16.15 8.84 13.41
CA GLU A 69 -15.91 7.74 12.47
C GLU A 69 -15.84 8.24 11.01
N LYS A 70 -16.84 9.01 10.57
CA LYS A 70 -16.90 9.53 9.19
C LYS A 70 -15.77 10.52 8.91
N ILE A 71 -15.48 11.41 9.85
CA ILE A 71 -14.43 12.41 9.68
C ILE A 71 -13.07 11.74 9.54
N LEU A 72 -12.76 10.74 10.37
CA LEU A 72 -11.46 10.07 10.37
C LEU A 72 -11.25 9.15 9.15
N VAL A 73 -12.30 8.49 8.68
CA VAL A 73 -12.23 7.51 7.58
C VAL A 73 -12.38 8.16 6.21
N GLU A 74 -13.28 9.15 6.07
CA GLU A 74 -13.66 9.76 4.78
C GLU A 74 -13.18 11.22 4.62
N GLY A 75 -12.34 11.70 5.53
CA GLY A 75 -11.80 13.06 5.49
C GLY A 75 -10.82 13.34 4.35
N GLU A 76 -10.52 14.63 4.14
CA GLU A 76 -9.61 15.10 3.08
C GLU A 76 -8.20 14.48 3.22
N HIS A 77 -7.78 14.14 4.44
CA HIS A 77 -6.50 13.49 4.72
C HIS A 77 -6.37 12.05 4.20
N THR A 78 -7.47 11.33 3.91
CA THR A 78 -7.44 9.96 3.37
C THR A 78 -7.74 9.88 1.87
N ARG A 79 -7.90 11.03 1.21
CA ARG A 79 -8.24 11.12 -0.22
C ARG A 79 -7.09 10.74 -1.14
N VAL A 80 -5.84 10.91 -0.69
CA VAL A 80 -4.65 10.45 -1.40
C VAL A 80 -4.38 8.99 -1.05
N ARG A 81 -4.57 8.10 -2.03
CA ARG A 81 -4.36 6.65 -1.86
C ARG A 81 -3.31 6.14 -2.84
N THR A 82 -2.33 5.45 -2.31
CA THR A 82 -1.37 4.68 -3.11
C THR A 82 -1.96 3.31 -3.35
N VAL A 83 -2.25 2.98 -4.61
CA VAL A 83 -2.77 1.66 -4.98
C VAL A 83 -1.65 0.88 -5.64
N VAL A 84 -1.30 -0.27 -5.07
CA VAL A 84 -0.41 -1.25 -5.69
C VAL A 84 -1.24 -2.13 -6.61
N GLN A 85 -0.75 -2.38 -7.82
CA GLN A 85 -1.39 -3.29 -8.76
C GLN A 85 -0.84 -4.70 -8.56
N SER A 86 -1.71 -5.72 -8.61
CA SER A 86 -1.27 -7.11 -8.56
C SER A 86 -0.47 -7.49 -9.80
N GLU A 87 0.53 -8.34 -9.62
CA GLU A 87 1.19 -9.02 -10.75
C GLU A 87 0.40 -10.27 -11.17
N VAL A 88 -0.39 -10.83 -10.25
CA VAL A 88 -1.26 -11.97 -10.51
C VAL A 88 -2.61 -11.50 -11.05
N GLY A 89 -2.83 -11.75 -12.34
CA GLY A 89 -4.08 -11.53 -13.04
C GLY A 89 -3.95 -11.76 -14.55
N GLY A 90 -4.87 -12.51 -15.16
CA GLY A 90 -4.82 -12.82 -16.61
C GLY A 90 -4.80 -11.57 -17.50
N LEU A 91 -5.35 -10.45 -17.03
CA LEU A 91 -5.32 -9.16 -17.73
C LEU A 91 -3.99 -8.41 -17.58
N ALA A 92 -3.24 -8.63 -16.49
CA ALA A 92 -1.97 -7.97 -16.25
C ALA A 92 -0.90 -8.39 -17.27
N ALA A 93 -0.94 -9.63 -17.74
CA ALA A 93 -0.04 -10.18 -18.76
C ALA A 93 -0.10 -9.45 -20.11
N PHE A 94 -1.21 -8.77 -20.42
CA PHE A 94 -1.40 -8.07 -21.69
C PHE A 94 -1.18 -6.54 -21.59
N THR A 95 -0.91 -6.03 -20.39
CA THR A 95 -0.76 -4.59 -20.17
C THR A 95 0.68 -4.15 -20.37
N LYS A 96 0.93 -3.13 -21.20
CA LYS A 96 2.27 -2.55 -21.41
C LYS A 96 2.49 -1.38 -20.47
N LYS A 97 3.64 -1.36 -19.77
CA LYS A 97 4.08 -0.20 -18.97
C LYS A 97 4.34 0.98 -19.91
N SER A 98 3.74 2.13 -19.60
CA SER A 98 3.95 3.39 -20.34
C SER A 98 4.47 4.47 -19.40
N ALA A 99 5.43 5.26 -19.87
CA ALA A 99 5.98 6.37 -19.10
C ALA A 99 4.93 7.49 -19.00
N THR A 100 4.83 8.12 -17.84
CA THR A 100 3.91 9.23 -17.59
C THR A 100 4.68 10.45 -17.10
N CYS A 101 4.24 11.63 -17.50
CA CYS A 101 4.86 12.89 -17.08
C CYS A 101 4.67 13.13 -15.58
N LEU A 102 5.74 13.44 -14.86
CA LEU A 102 5.70 13.67 -13.40
C LEU A 102 4.85 14.87 -12.97
N GLY A 103 4.69 15.89 -13.83
CA GLY A 103 3.88 17.08 -13.54
C GLY A 103 2.37 16.87 -13.76
N CYS A 104 1.97 16.57 -14.99
CA CYS A 104 0.55 16.49 -15.39
C CYS A 104 -0.01 15.07 -15.51
N LYS A 105 0.80 14.02 -15.28
CA LYS A 105 0.41 12.59 -15.42
C LYS A 105 -0.04 12.19 -16.83
N SER A 106 0.23 13.00 -17.85
CA SER A 106 -0.03 12.62 -19.25
C SER A 106 0.87 11.47 -19.69
N VAL A 107 0.34 10.55 -20.50
CA VAL A 107 1.13 9.46 -21.09
C VAL A 107 2.13 10.05 -22.10
N LEU A 108 3.40 9.66 -21.99
CA LEU A 108 4.45 10.10 -22.90
C LEU A 108 4.48 9.22 -24.16
N PRO A 109 4.65 9.81 -25.35
CA PRO A 109 4.84 9.04 -26.56
C PRO A 109 6.15 8.24 -26.49
N LYS A 110 6.23 7.10 -27.19
CA LYS A 110 7.39 6.19 -27.16
C LYS A 110 8.72 6.84 -27.51
N MET A 111 8.72 7.91 -28.31
CA MET A 111 9.93 8.64 -28.67
C MET A 111 10.46 9.53 -27.53
N GLU A 112 9.62 9.87 -26.56
CA GLU A 112 9.95 10.73 -25.42
C GLU A 112 9.86 9.95 -24.09
N SER A 113 9.86 8.61 -24.14
CA SER A 113 9.71 7.78 -22.94
C SER A 113 10.90 7.83 -22.00
N GLU A 114 12.06 8.29 -22.46
CA GLU A 114 13.25 8.53 -21.64
C GLU A 114 13.15 9.84 -20.83
N ASN A 115 12.25 10.74 -21.21
CA ASN A 115 12.05 12.00 -20.51
C ASN A 115 11.14 11.83 -19.29
N ALA A 116 11.46 12.55 -18.21
CA ALA A 116 10.64 12.55 -16.99
C ALA A 116 9.39 13.45 -17.07
N VAL A 117 9.38 14.40 -18.02
CA VAL A 117 8.31 15.38 -18.21
C VAL A 117 7.98 15.57 -19.69
N CYS A 118 6.75 15.99 -19.98
CA CYS A 118 6.36 16.40 -21.33
C CYS A 118 6.85 17.82 -21.65
N LYS A 119 6.85 18.20 -22.93
CA LYS A 119 7.26 19.54 -23.43
C LYS A 119 6.55 20.71 -22.72
N HIS A 120 5.31 20.50 -22.26
CA HIS A 120 4.55 21.52 -21.55
C HIS A 120 5.03 21.73 -20.11
N CYS A 121 5.54 20.67 -19.46
CA CYS A 121 6.02 20.71 -18.07
C CYS A 121 7.52 20.95 -17.96
N GLU A 122 8.25 20.91 -19.07
CA GLU A 122 9.68 21.20 -19.16
C GLU A 122 10.13 22.53 -18.52
N PRO A 123 9.45 23.69 -18.72
CA PRO A 123 9.86 24.93 -18.05
C PRO A 123 9.72 24.87 -16.51
N LYS A 124 8.84 24.01 -16.00
CA LYS A 124 8.59 23.80 -14.56
C LYS A 124 9.39 22.63 -13.96
N LEU A 125 10.35 22.10 -14.71
CA LEU A 125 11.10 20.90 -14.29
C LEU A 125 11.75 21.06 -12.92
N HIS A 126 12.33 22.23 -12.63
CA HIS A 126 12.99 22.51 -11.36
C HIS A 126 12.02 22.43 -10.16
N GLU A 127 10.81 22.97 -10.33
CA GLU A 127 9.75 22.96 -9.31
C GLU A 127 9.19 21.55 -9.08
N ILE A 128 9.08 20.75 -10.14
CA ILE A 128 8.60 19.35 -10.04
C ILE A 128 9.67 18.44 -9.43
N PHE A 129 10.94 18.66 -9.75
CA PHE A 129 12.03 17.77 -9.38
C PHE A 129 12.48 17.93 -7.92
N ALA A 130 12.55 19.16 -7.40
CA ALA A 130 12.99 19.44 -6.04
C ALA A 130 12.22 18.64 -4.94
N PRO A 131 10.86 18.68 -4.89
CA PRO A 131 10.11 17.92 -3.89
C PRO A 131 10.25 16.41 -4.08
N ARG A 132 10.33 15.95 -5.34
CA ARG A 132 10.50 14.52 -5.66
C ARG A 132 11.83 13.99 -5.11
N LYS A 133 12.91 14.75 -5.29
CA LYS A 133 14.25 14.41 -4.79
C LYS A 133 14.29 14.37 -3.26
N SER A 134 13.60 15.28 -2.57
CA SER A 134 13.49 15.23 -1.10
C SER A 134 12.74 13.98 -0.61
N SER A 135 11.67 13.56 -1.28
CA SER A 135 10.95 12.34 -0.93
C SER A 135 11.75 11.07 -1.26
N GLN A 136 12.56 11.08 -2.31
CA GLN A 136 13.47 9.96 -2.62
C GLN A 136 14.51 9.77 -1.52
N ARG A 137 15.14 10.85 -1.02
CA ARG A 137 16.12 10.76 0.08
C ARG A 137 15.56 10.11 1.35
N THR A 138 14.29 10.35 1.66
CA THR A 138 13.61 9.69 2.79
C THR A 138 13.22 8.24 2.48
N ALA A 139 13.01 7.90 1.21
CA ALA A 139 12.62 6.58 0.75
C ALA A 139 13.79 5.76 0.18
N GLU A 140 15.03 6.27 0.28
CA GLU A 140 16.24 5.62 -0.23
C GLU A 140 16.37 4.27 0.46
N ALA A 141 15.93 3.25 -0.28
CA ALA A 141 16.06 1.86 0.04
C ALA A 141 17.50 1.50 0.40
N ASN A 142 18.52 2.26 0.01
CA ASN A 142 19.90 2.01 0.42
C ASN A 142 20.10 2.11 1.94
N THR A 143 19.56 3.12 2.62
CA THR A 143 19.71 3.22 4.09
C THR A 143 18.85 2.18 4.83
N VAL A 144 17.69 1.82 4.28
CA VAL A 144 16.79 0.80 4.87
C VAL A 144 17.32 -0.60 4.62
N MET A 145 17.75 -0.92 3.40
CA MET A 145 18.35 -2.20 3.01
C MET A 145 19.71 -2.40 3.68
N GLU A 146 20.51 -1.37 3.94
CA GLU A 146 21.72 -1.50 4.78
C GLU A 146 21.37 -1.82 6.24
N ARG A 147 20.31 -1.22 6.79
CA ARG A 147 19.87 -1.46 8.18
C ARG A 147 19.17 -2.80 8.38
N PHE A 148 18.39 -3.26 7.40
CA PHE A 148 17.61 -4.50 7.47
C PHE A 148 18.23 -5.65 6.66
N GLY A 149 19.30 -5.40 5.90
CA GLY A 149 19.96 -6.39 5.05
C GLY A 149 20.87 -7.37 5.78
N ASN A 150 21.21 -7.11 7.05
CA ASN A 150 22.00 -8.02 7.89
C ASN A 150 21.48 -8.11 9.34
N PRO A 151 20.27 -8.63 9.61
CA PRO A 151 19.79 -8.79 10.97
C PRO A 151 20.38 -10.02 11.69
N CYS A 152 21.09 -10.91 10.99
CA CYS A 152 21.65 -12.14 11.56
C CYS A 152 23.17 -12.09 11.84
N PHE A 153 23.85 -10.98 11.58
CA PHE A 153 25.28 -10.82 11.92
C PHE A 153 25.41 -10.15 13.29
N LEU A 154 25.00 -10.85 14.36
CA LEU A 154 25.48 -10.49 15.69
C LEU A 154 27.00 -10.71 15.67
N PRO A 155 27.84 -9.68 15.96
CA PRO A 155 29.27 -9.90 16.09
C PRO A 155 29.49 -10.94 17.21
N PRO A 156 30.42 -11.90 17.06
CA PRO A 156 30.72 -12.82 18.15
C PRO A 156 31.17 -11.98 19.35
N THR A 157 30.44 -12.10 20.46
CA THR A 157 30.88 -11.56 21.75
C THR A 157 32.21 -12.21 22.08
N LYS A 158 33.25 -11.39 22.25
CA LYS A 158 34.57 -11.83 22.71
C LYS A 158 34.49 -12.59 24.03
#